data_AF-A0A7R9JIN3-F1
#
_entry.id   AF-A0A7R9JIN3-F1
#
_cell.length_a   1.000
_cell.length_b   1.000
_cell.length_c   1.000
_cell.angle_alpha   90.00
_cell.angle_beta   90.00
_cell.angle_gamma   90.00
#
_symmetry.space_group_name_H-M   'P 1'
#
loop_
_entity.id
_entity.type
_entity.pdbx_description
1 polymer ?
#
loop_
_entity_poly.entity_id
_entity_poly.type
_entity_poly.pdbx_seq_one_letter_code
_entity_poly.pdbx_strand_id
1 'polypeptide(L)' 'AHPQYKFDYAVHDPHTGDVKNQWESRDGDVVKGSYSLVESDGTVRTVDYTADNHNGFNAVVKKSGHAIHPKQSSYHGH' A
#
# COMPACT_ATOMS: atom_id res chain seq x y z
N ALA A 1 -14.86 26.78 7.30
CA ALA A 1 -13.39 26.76 7.25
C ALA A 1 -12.94 25.87 6.10
N HIS A 2 -11.75 26.07 5.55
CA HIS A 2 -11.19 25.24 4.47
C HIS A 2 -10.02 24.42 5.03
N PRO A 3 -10.25 23.18 5.49
CA PRO A 3 -9.21 22.38 6.14
C PRO A 3 -8.17 21.94 5.11
N GLN A 4 -6.90 22.05 5.47
CA GLN A 4 -5.79 21.68 4.61
C GLN A 4 -4.66 21.07 5.43
N TYR A 5 -4.15 19.93 4.98
CA TYR A 5 -2.95 19.32 5.54
C TYR A 5 -2.21 18.50 4.48
N LYS A 6 -0.94 18.22 4.76
CA LYS A 6 -0.11 17.27 4.02
C LYS A 6 0.77 16.52 5.01
N PHE A 7 0.91 15.22 4.82
CA PHE A 7 1.89 14.42 5.53
C PHE A 7 2.44 13.32 4.63
N ASP A 8 3.64 12.87 4.97
CA ASP A 8 4.29 11.72 4.37
C ASP A 8 5.19 11.04 5.41
N TYR A 9 5.33 9.73 5.29
CA TYR A 9 6.30 8.97 6.06
C TYR A 9 6.74 7.72 5.31
N ALA A 10 7.92 7.23 5.67
CA ALA A 10 8.48 6.00 5.16
C ALA A 10 9.09 5.20 6.31
N VAL A 11 9.01 3.87 6.20
CA VAL A 11 9.73 2.92 7.06
C VAL A 11 10.54 2.01 6.15
N HIS A 12 11.81 1.86 6.49
CA HIS A 12 12.72 0.91 5.88
C HIS A 12 13.53 0.26 6.98
N ASP A 13 13.03 -0.88 7.46
CA ASP A 13 13.65 -1.69 8.50
C ASP A 13 14.10 -3.04 7.92
N PRO A 14 15.40 -3.18 7.58
CA PRO A 14 15.95 -4.43 7.08
C PRO A 14 15.91 -5.59 8.08
N HIS A 15 15.81 -5.30 9.38
CA HIS A 15 15.81 -6.34 10.42
C HIS A 15 14.45 -7.05 10.49
N THR A 16 13.36 -6.29 10.41
CA THR A 16 11.99 -6.83 10.39
C THR A 16 11.48 -7.13 8.99
N GLY A 17 12.10 -6.57 7.95
CA GLY A 17 11.63 -6.61 6.57
C GLY A 17 10.49 -5.61 6.28
N ASP A 18 10.20 -4.70 7.22
CA ASP A 18 9.16 -3.69 7.07
C ASP A 18 9.63 -2.57 6.13
N VAL A 19 9.08 -2.58 4.92
CA VAL A 19 9.30 -1.54 3.92
C VAL A 19 7.94 -1.00 3.50
N LYS A 20 7.67 0.25 3.89
CA LYS A 20 6.41 0.93 3.58
C LYS A 20 6.60 2.43 3.38
N ASN A 21 5.74 3.01 2.56
CA ASN A 21 5.64 4.45 2.34
C ASN A 21 4.18 4.85 2.39
N GLN A 22 3.89 6.05 2.88
CA GLN A 22 2.56 6.63 2.82
C GLN A 22 2.66 8.15 2.65
N TRP A 23 1.74 8.72 1.88
CA TRP A 23 1.49 10.15 1.85
C TRP A 23 -0.01 10.43 1.75
N GLU A 24 -0.43 11.57 2.28
CA GLU A 24 -1.79 12.08 2.12
C GLU A 24 -1.80 13.60 2.10
N SER A 25 -2.67 14.16 1.26
CA SER A 25 -2.97 15.57 1.19
C SER A 25 -4.47 15.75 1.27
N ARG A 26 -4.92 16.68 2.12
CA ARG A 26 -6.29 17.17 2.13
C ARG A 26 -6.32 18.62 1.69
N ASP A 27 -7.25 18.92 0.81
CA ASP A 27 -7.57 20.27 0.36
C ASP A 27 -9.09 20.45 0.36
N GLY A 28 -9.60 21.14 1.40
CA GLY A 28 -11.03 21.27 1.63
C GLY A 28 -11.70 19.91 1.87
N ASP A 29 -12.58 19.53 0.94
CA ASP A 29 -13.32 18.27 0.98
C ASP A 29 -12.65 17.15 0.18
N VAL A 30 -11.51 17.42 -0.47
CA VAL A 30 -10.80 16.44 -1.29
C VAL A 30 -9.60 15.89 -0.52
N VAL A 31 -9.55 14.58 -0.37
CA VAL A 31 -8.38 13.84 0.13
C VAL A 31 -7.76 13.05 -1.01
N LYS A 32 -6.44 13.06 -1.12
CA LYS A 32 -5.67 12.20 -2.01
C LYS A 32 -4.50 11.62 -1.25
N GLY A 33 -4.18 10.37 -1.50
CA GLY A 33 -3.02 9.75 -0.90
C GLY A 33 -2.60 8.48 -1.62
N SER A 34 -1.49 7.93 -1.16
CA SER A 34 -1.05 6.61 -1.55
C SER A 34 -0.33 5.95 -0.39
N TYR A 35 -0.46 4.63 -0.29
CA TYR A 35 0.42 3.84 0.56
C TYR A 35 0.98 2.64 -0.20
N SER A 36 2.20 2.25 0.14
CA SER A 36 2.85 1.04 -0.39
C SER A 36 3.42 0.21 0.75
N LEU A 37 3.34 -1.12 0.64
CA LEU A 37 4.05 -2.05 1.53
C LEU A 37 4.57 -3.27 0.77
N VAL A 38 5.68 -3.84 1.24
CA VAL A 38 6.12 -5.18 0.85
C VAL A 38 5.26 -6.22 1.55
N GLU A 39 4.64 -7.12 0.77
CA GLU A 39 3.87 -8.26 1.25
C GLU A 39 4.78 -9.43 1.63
N SER A 40 4.23 -10.39 2.38
CA SER A 40 4.97 -11.58 2.82
C SER A 40 5.49 -12.48 1.69
N ASP A 41 4.88 -12.39 0.50
CA ASP A 41 5.33 -13.12 -0.70
C ASP A 41 6.41 -12.37 -1.50
N GLY A 42 6.89 -11.23 -0.99
CA GLY A 42 7.90 -10.38 -1.63
C GLY A 42 7.35 -9.42 -2.69
N THR A 43 6.04 -9.42 -2.94
CA THR A 43 5.43 -8.42 -3.84
C THR A 43 5.21 -7.09 -3.14
N VAL A 44 5.08 -6.01 -3.90
CA VAL A 44 4.72 -4.69 -3.38
C VAL A 44 3.27 -4.39 -3.73
N ARG A 45 2.46 -4.15 -2.71
CA ARG A 45 1.11 -3.59 -2.85
C ARG A 45 1.20 -2.07 -2.77
N THR A 46 0.69 -1.38 -3.77
CA THR A 46 0.50 0.08 -3.77
C THR A 46 -0.99 0.37 -3.88
N VAL A 47 -1.50 1.29 -3.08
CA VAL A 47 -2.90 1.72 -3.11
C VAL A 47 -2.94 3.22 -3.26
N ASP A 48 -3.37 3.68 -4.44
CA ASP A 48 -3.63 5.09 -4.72
C ASP A 48 -5.10 5.36 -4.40
N TYR A 49 -5.40 6.37 -3.58
CA TYR A 49 -6.76 6.65 -3.13
C TYR A 49 -7.14 8.12 -3.22
N THR A 50 -8.44 8.36 -3.41
CA THR A 50 -9.07 9.68 -3.41
C THR A 50 -10.39 9.62 -2.64
N ALA A 51 -10.76 10.67 -1.92
CA ALA A 51 -12.07 10.79 -1.30
C ALA A 51 -12.61 12.21 -1.44
N ASP A 52 -13.90 12.33 -1.75
CA ASP A 52 -14.64 13.59 -1.76
C ASP A 52 -16.13 13.36 -1.45
N ASN A 53 -16.88 14.45 -1.25
CA ASN A 53 -18.31 14.41 -0.89
C ASN A 53 -19.24 13.91 -2.01
N HIS A 54 -18.79 13.90 -3.26
CA HIS A 54 -19.60 13.52 -4.42
C HIS A 54 -19.40 12.05 -4.82
N ASN A 55 -18.16 11.59 -4.84
CA ASN A 55 -17.73 10.28 -5.31
C ASN A 55 -17.44 9.30 -4.17
N GLY A 56 -17.37 9.79 -2.93
CA GLY A 56 -16.95 8.98 -1.78
C GLY A 56 -15.49 8.54 -1.90
N PHE A 57 -15.13 7.49 -1.16
CA PHE A 57 -13.78 6.90 -1.21
C PHE A 57 -13.61 6.00 -2.44
N ASN A 58 -12.55 6.23 -3.20
CA ASN A 58 -12.15 5.44 -4.35
C ASN A 58 -10.67 5.06 -4.23
N ALA A 59 -10.34 3.81 -4.56
CA ALA A 59 -8.97 3.31 -4.47
C ALA A 59 -8.61 2.42 -5.66
N VAL A 60 -7.37 2.55 -6.14
CA VAL A 60 -6.76 1.70 -7.16
C VAL A 60 -5.62 0.92 -6.50
N VAL A 61 -5.79 -0.38 -6.44
CA VAL A 61 -4.78 -1.30 -5.89
C VAL A 61 -3.92 -1.86 -7.01
N LYS A 62 -2.61 -1.73 -6.87
CA LYS A 62 -1.60 -2.27 -7.78
C LYS A 62 -0.72 -3.24 -7.01
N LYS A 63 -0.44 -4.41 -7.59
CA LYS A 63 0.54 -5.36 -7.09
C LYS A 63 1.67 -5.48 -8.10
N SER A 64 2.91 -5.40 -7.64
CA SER A 64 4.11 -5.48 -8.49
C SER A 64 5.15 -6.39 -7.86
N GLY A 65 6.06 -6.93 -8.66
CA GLY A 65 7.06 -7.92 -8.23
C GLY A 65 6.63 -9.36 -8.48
N HIS A 66 7.45 -10.29 -8.00
CA HIS A 66 7.25 -11.73 -8.19
C HIS A 66 6.88 -12.37 -6.85
N ALA A 67 5.69 -12.97 -6.79
CA ALA A 67 5.25 -13.68 -5.61
C ALA A 67 6.06 -14.97 -5.45
N ILE A 68 6.78 -15.10 -4.34
CA ILE A 68 7.49 -16.34 -3.98
C ILE A 68 6.55 -17.18 -3.15
N HIS A 69 5.70 -17.96 -3.82
CA HIS A 69 4.93 -19.01 -3.17
C HIS A 69 5.77 -20.28 -3.10
N PRO A 70 5.84 -20.97 -1.94
CA PRO A 70 6.43 -22.29 -1.89
C PRO A 70 5.63 -23.20 -2.83
N LYS A 71 6.28 -23.73 -3.88
CA LYS A 71 5.74 -24.89 -4.59
C LYS A 71 5.57 -25.99 -3.53
N GLN A 72 4.36 -26.51 -3.38
CA GLN A 72 4.18 -27.74 -2.62
C GLN A 72 4.99 -28.84 -3.32
N SER A 73 6.20 -29.10 -2.82
CA SER A 73 6.89 -30.34 -3.14
C SER A 73 6.06 -31.45 -2.55
N SER A 74 5.32 -32.16 -3.42
CA SER A 74 4.64 -33.40 -3.08
C SER A 74 5.70 -34.40 -2.64
N TYR A 75 5.94 -34.48 -1.33
CA TYR A 75 6.61 -35.64 -0.73
C TYR A 75 5.61 -36.80 -0.76
N HIS A 76 5.50 -37.44 -1.92
CA HIS A 76 4.90 -38.77 -2.04
C HIS A 76 5.96 -39.76 -1.54
N GLY A 77 5.97 -39.99 -0.23
CA GLY A 77 6.79 -41.02 0.40
C GLY A 77 6.33 -42.41 -0.05
N HIS A 78 7.28 -43.21 -0.52
CA HIS A 78 7.18 -44.65 -0.74
C HIS A 78 7.43 -45.40 0.57
#